data_AF-A0A925H9N0-F1
#
_entry.id   AF-A0A925H9N0-F1
#
_cell.length_a   1.000
_cell.length_b   1.000
_cell.length_c   1.000
_cell.angle_alpha   90.00
_cell.angle_beta   90.00
_cell.angle_gamma   90.00
#
_symmetry.space_group_name_H-M   'P 1'
#
loop_
_entity.id
_entity.type
_entity.pdbx_description
1 polymer ?
#
loop_
_entity_poly.entity_id
_entity_poly.type
_entity_poly.pdbx_seq_one_letter_code
_entity_poly.pdbx_strand_id
1 'polypeptide(L)' 'KEQCDKSFLIETTDEINAEDLRDAERVGVTAGASTPNWLIEQVVARLREIGER' A
#
# COMPACT_ATOMS: atom_id res chain seq x y z
N LYS A 1 7.41 11.59 -1.32
CA LYS A 1 6.80 12.29 -2.48
C LYS A 1 7.83 12.88 -3.44
N GLU A 2 8.99 13.33 -2.97
CA GLU A 2 10.04 13.95 -3.82
C GLU A 2 10.49 13.13 -5.03
N GLN A 3 10.37 11.79 -5.00
CA GLN A 3 10.76 10.90 -6.11
C GLN A 3 9.57 10.15 -6.74
N CYS A 4 8.40 10.19 -6.08
CA CYS A 4 7.20 9.49 -6.54
C CYS A 4 5.99 10.21 -5.95
N ASP A 5 5.23 10.86 -6.83
CA ASP A 5 4.05 11.64 -6.45
C ASP A 5 2.97 10.76 -5.80
N LYS A 6 2.84 9.52 -6.29
CA LYS A 6 1.95 8.48 -5.76
C LYS A 6 2.61 7.67 -4.62
N SER A 7 3.22 8.38 -3.66
CA SER A 7 3.69 7.80 -2.40
C SER A 7 2.77 8.19 -1.26
N PHE A 8 2.29 7.20 -0.52
CA PHE A 8 1.33 7.36 0.56
C PHE A 8 1.93 6.81 1.85
N LEU A 9 1.77 7.55 2.94
CA LEU A 9 2.00 7.05 4.28
C LEU A 9 0.64 6.61 4.83
N ILE A 10 0.57 5.38 5.33
CA ILE A 10 -0.62 4.81 5.94
C ILE A 10 -0.22 4.15 7.26
N GLU A 11 -1.12 4.17 8.24
CA GLU A 11 -0.95 3.42 9.49
C GLU A 11 -1.80 2.14 9.50
N THR A 12 -2.91 2.15 8.76
CA THR A 12 -3.88 1.04 8.68
C THR A 12 -4.28 0.73 7.24
N THR A 13 -4.85 -0.47 7.01
CA THR A 13 -5.33 -0.87 5.68
C THR A 13 -6.52 -0.08 5.17
N ASP A 14 -7.27 0.57 6.07
CA ASP A 14 -8.48 1.33 5.75
C ASP A 14 -8.16 2.68 5.08
N GLU A 15 -6.92 3.15 5.22
CA GLU A 15 -6.41 4.35 4.55
C GLU A 15 -6.03 4.09 3.08
N ILE A 16 -6.04 2.83 2.63
CA ILE A 16 -5.74 2.47 1.24
C ILE A 16 -6.98 2.73 0.38
N ASN A 17 -6.92 3.78 -0.43
CA ASN A 17 -7.93 4.10 -1.42
C ASN A 17 -7.62 3.42 -2.76
N ALA A 18 -8.51 2.52 -3.20
CA ALA A 18 -8.35 1.78 -4.45
C ALA A 18 -8.27 2.68 -5.70
N GLU A 19 -8.91 3.85 -5.65
CA GLU A 19 -8.90 4.81 -6.75
C GLU A 19 -7.50 5.37 -7.04
N ASP A 20 -6.66 5.51 -6.01
CA ASP A 20 -5.29 6.00 -6.16
C ASP A 20 -4.40 4.99 -6.93
N LEU A 21 -4.83 3.73 -6.96
CA LEU A 21 -4.13 2.59 -7.55
C LEU A 21 -4.67 2.15 -8.92
N ARG A 22 -5.77 2.75 -9.41
CA ARG A 22 -6.53 2.30 -10.60
C ARG A 22 -5.70 2.04 -11.86
N ASP A 23 -4.65 2.84 -12.09
CA ASP A 23 -3.77 2.73 -13.27
C ASP A 23 -2.37 2.17 -12.94
N ALA A 24 -2.18 1.65 -11.72
CA ALA A 24 -0.89 1.15 -11.29
C ALA A 24 -0.70 -0.32 -11.73
N GLU A 25 0.25 -0.57 -12.62
CA GLU A 25 0.64 -1.94 -12.98
C GLU A 25 1.39 -2.66 -11.84
N ARG A 26 2.08 -1.90 -10.98
CA ARG A 26 2.89 -2.40 -9.87
C ARG A 26 2.80 -1.47 -8.68
N VAL A 27 2.67 -2.05 -7.48
CA VAL A 27 2.69 -1.33 -6.21
C VAL A 27 3.86 -1.81 -5.37
N GLY A 28 4.70 -0.88 -4.91
CA GLY A 28 5.77 -1.15 -3.96
C GLY A 28 5.29 -0.90 -2.53
N VAL A 29 5.63 -1.80 -1.62
CA VAL A 29 5.35 -1.64 -0.18
C VAL A 29 6.67 -1.59 0.56
N THR A 30 6.82 -0.60 1.44
CA THR A 30 7.93 -0.50 2.39
C THR A 30 7.36 -0.10 3.74
N ALA A 31 8.12 -0.29 4.81
CA ALA A 31 7.68 0.02 6.16
C ALA A 31 8.81 0.64 6.98
N GLY A 32 8.43 1.41 8.00
CA GLY A 32 9.38 1.91 8.98
C GLY A 32 9.98 0.78 9.81
N ALA A 33 11.14 1.01 10.42
CA ALA A 33 11.84 0.01 11.23
C ALA A 33 11.02 -0.54 12.40
N SER A 34 10.03 0.21 12.89
CA SER A 34 9.15 -0.15 14.01
C SER A 34 7.89 -0.93 13.58
N THR A 35 7.68 -1.16 12.29
CA THR A 35 6.47 -1.82 11.79
C THR A 35 6.67 -3.34 11.74
N PRO A 36 5.93 -4.12 12.53
CA PRO A 36 6.06 -5.58 12.52
C PRO A 36 5.54 -6.21 11.22
N ASN A 37 6.07 -7.39 10.88
CA ASN A 37 5.80 -8.06 9.60
C ASN A 37 4.32 -8.35 9.34
N TRP A 38 3.57 -8.72 10.38
CA TRP A 38 2.14 -9.05 10.26
C TRP A 38 1.27 -7.85 9.83
N LEU A 39 1.72 -6.60 10.09
CA LEU A 39 1.06 -5.41 9.55
C LEU A 39 1.36 -5.23 8.07
N ILE A 40 2.59 -5.47 7.65
CA ILE A 40 3.00 -5.43 6.23
C ILE A 40 2.22 -6.48 5.44
N GLU A 41 2.08 -7.69 5.98
CA GLU A 41 1.30 -8.77 5.35
C GLU A 41 -0.17 -8.40 5.15
N GLN A 42 -0.80 -7.72 6.11
CA GLN A 42 -2.17 -7.22 5.94
C GLN A 42 -2.30 -6.20 4.82
N VAL A 43 -1.35 -5.26 4.72
CA VAL A 43 -1.30 -4.29 3.61
C VAL A 43 -1.15 -5.01 2.28
N VAL A 44 -0.25 -5.99 2.19
CA VAL A 44 -0.05 -6.79 0.97
C VAL A 44 -1.32 -7.57 0.62
N ALA A 45 -1.99 -8.19 1.59
CA ALA A 45 -3.24 -8.91 1.37
C ALA A 45 -4.32 -7.96 0.83
N ARG A 46 -4.49 -6.79 1.44
CA ARG A 46 -5.44 -5.77 0.99
C ARG A 46 -5.15 -5.29 -0.43
N LEU A 47 -3.89 -5.07 -0.79
CA LEU A 47 -3.50 -4.66 -2.14
C LEU A 47 -3.79 -5.76 -3.18
N ARG A 48 -3.64 -7.03 -2.82
CA ARG A 48 -4.02 -8.15 -3.70
C ARG A 48 -5.53 -8.18 -3.93
N GLU A 49 -6.34 -8.02 -2.88
CA GLU A 49 -7.81 -7.94 -3.02
C GLU A 49 -8.26 -6.81 -3.94
N ILE A 50 -7.52 -5.69 -3.94
CA ILE A 50 -7.80 -4.55 -4.82
C ILE A 50 -7.40 -4.88 -6.26
N GLY A 51 -6.21 -5.46 -6.47
CA GLY A 51 -5.69 -5.79 -7.81
C GLY A 51 -6.35 -7.00 -8.50
N GLU A 52 -7.05 -7.84 -7.75
CA GLU A 52 -7.86 -8.94 -8.29
C GLU A 52 -9.24 -8.50 -8.82
N ARG A 53 -9.62 -7.23 -8.64
CA ARG A 53 -10.87 -6.64 -9.13
C ARG A 53 -10.70 -5.95 -10.48
#